data_AF-A0A2X2DUD3-F1
#
_entry.id   AF-A0A2X2DUD3-F1
#
_cell.length_a   1.000
_cell.length_b   1.000
_cell.length_c   1.000
_cell.angle_alpha   90.00
_cell.angle_beta   90.00
_cell.angle_gamma   90.00
#
_symmetry.space_group_name_H-M   'P 1'
#
loop_
_entity.id
_entity.type
_entity.pdbx_description
1 polymer ?
#
loop_
_entity_poly.entity_id
_entity_poly.type
_entity_poly.pdbx_seq_one_letter_code
_entity_poly.pdbx_strand_id
1 'polypeptide(L)'
;MEKFTQELLRLDHFILRILRYYIIGTVFFFLGLLPGVLGFYFIEGHTFMESSLNAISMLSGQPVEPAPATPTGRFFYCDLWFVSSVCFLFYRLD
;
A
#
# COMPACT_ATOMS: atom_id res chain seq x y z
N MET A 1 -22.01 25.24 -32.20
CA MET A 1 -20.62 24.77 -32.12
C MET A 1 -20.13 25.12 -30.72
N GLU A 2 -20.21 24.17 -29.78
CA GLU A 2 -19.71 24.36 -28.42
C GLU A 2 -18.20 24.59 -28.46
N LYS A 3 -17.76 25.77 -27.98
CA LYS A 3 -16.35 26.09 -27.85
C LYS A 3 -15.81 25.33 -26.63
N PHE A 4 -15.11 24.22 -26.87
CA PHE A 4 -14.24 23.59 -25.88
C PHE A 4 -13.12 24.56 -25.50
N THR A 5 -13.43 25.47 -24.58
CA THR A 5 -12.53 26.52 -24.05
C THR A 5 -12.05 26.11 -22.66
N GLN A 6 -11.79 24.82 -22.45
CA GLN A 6 -11.00 24.42 -21.29
C GLN A 6 -9.55 24.63 -21.69
N GLU A 7 -8.93 25.69 -21.17
CA GLU A 7 -7.48 25.83 -21.24
C GLU A 7 -6.86 24.53 -20.73
N LEU A 8 -6.16 23.82 -21.62
CA LEU A 8 -5.39 22.66 -21.23
C LEU A 8 -4.47 23.10 -20.09
N LEU A 9 -4.64 22.47 -18.93
CA LEU A 9 -3.89 22.78 -17.72
C LEU A 9 -2.40 22.76 -18.09
N ARG A 10 -1.74 23.91 -17.92
CA ARG A 10 -0.32 24.09 -18.27
C ARG A 10 0.48 22.95 -17.66
N LEU A 11 1.27 22.24 -18.49
CA LEU A 11 1.95 20.99 -18.13
C LEU A 11 2.69 21.07 -16.79
N ASP A 12 3.28 22.23 -16.48
CA ASP A 12 3.96 22.53 -15.21
C ASP A 12 3.06 22.27 -13.98
N HIS A 13 1.81 22.76 -14.02
CA HIS A 13 0.86 22.61 -12.92
C HIS A 13 0.32 21.19 -12.83
N PHE A 14 0.19 20.52 -13.98
CA PHE A 14 -0.23 19.13 -14.05
C PHE A 14 0.82 18.20 -13.42
N ILE A 15 2.10 18.40 -13.74
CA ILE A 15 3.21 17.61 -13.18
C ILE A 15 3.32 17.84 -11.67
N LEU A 16 3.25 19.09 -11.19
CA LEU A 16 3.27 19.38 -9.75
C LEU A 16 2.10 18.72 -9.01
N ARG A 17 0.92 18.69 -9.63
CA ARG A 17 -0.25 18.00 -9.07
C ARG A 17 0.01 16.50 -8.97
N ILE A 18 0.48 15.85 -10.04
CA ILE A 18 0.83 14.42 -10.04
C ILE A 18 1.88 14.14 -8.96
N LEU A 19 2.95 14.91 -8.92
CA LEU A 19 4.04 14.70 -7.97
C LEU A 19 3.55 14.80 -6.52
N ARG A 20 2.68 15.77 -6.21
CA ARG A 20 2.07 15.91 -4.88
C ARG A 20 1.28 14.66 -4.50
N TYR A 21 0.39 14.18 -5.37
CA TYR A 21 -0.40 12.98 -5.08
C TYR A 21 0.45 11.71 -5.07
N TYR A 22 1.49 11.65 -5.91
CA TYR A 22 2.46 10.57 -5.90
C TYR A 22 3.18 10.48 -4.56
N ILE A 23 3.71 11.60 -4.05
CA ILE A 23 4.38 11.66 -2.74
C ILE A 23 3.41 11.24 -1.63
N ILE A 24 2.19 11.76 -1.63
CA ILE A 24 1.17 11.40 -0.64
C ILE A 24 0.91 9.88 -0.69
N GLY A 25 0.66 9.32 -1.88
CA GLY A 25 0.46 7.89 -2.07
C GLY A 25 1.65 7.05 -1.61
N THR A 26 2.88 7.48 -1.92
CA THR A 26 4.11 6.82 -1.46
C THR A 26 4.22 6.83 0.06
N VAL A 27 3.90 7.94 0.73
CA VAL A 27 3.92 8.00 2.20
C VAL A 27 2.91 7.02 2.80
N PHE A 28 1.67 7.00 2.32
CA PHE A 28 0.66 6.05 2.79
C PHE A 28 1.04 4.60 2.49
N PHE A 29 1.64 4.34 1.32
CA PHE A 29 2.16 3.04 0.96
C PHE A 29 3.20 2.54 1.97
N PHE A 30 4.19 3.36 2.32
CA PHE A 30 5.19 2.97 3.32
C PHE A 30 4.63 2.87 4.73
N LEU A 31 3.64 3.70 5.10
CA LEU A 31 2.95 3.58 6.38
C LEU A 31 2.18 2.25 6.51
N GLY A 32 1.67 1.69 5.42
CA GLY A 32 1.07 0.36 5.40
C GLY A 32 2.11 -0.77 5.32
N LEU A 33 3.17 -0.58 4.52
CA LEU A 33 4.18 -1.60 4.28
C LEU A 33 5.08 -1.85 5.49
N LEU A 34 5.60 -0.79 6.11
CA LEU A 34 6.54 -0.89 7.23
C LEU A 34 6.01 -1.71 8.41
N PRO A 35 4.78 -1.50 8.93
CA PRO A 35 4.27 -2.33 10.01
C PRO A 35 4.09 -3.79 9.57
N GLY A 36 3.74 -4.05 8.32
CA GLY A 36 3.72 -5.40 7.75
C GLY A 36 5.09 -6.08 7.82
N VAL A 37 6.15 -5.41 7.36
CA VAL A 37 7.52 -5.92 7.42
C VAL A 37 7.98 -6.15 8.86
N LEU A 38 7.72 -5.20 9.76
CA LEU A 38 8.08 -5.31 11.17
C LEU A 38 7.33 -6.44 11.87
N GLY A 39 6.06 -6.66 11.53
CA GLY A 39 5.26 -7.76 12.07
C GLY A 39 5.84 -9.12 11.67
N PHE A 40 6.15 -9.34 10.39
CA PHE A 40 6.79 -10.59 9.95
C PHE A 40 8.19 -10.78 10.55
N TYR A 41 8.95 -9.70 10.71
CA TYR A 41 10.29 -9.76 11.28
C TYR A 41 10.30 -10.09 12.78
N PHE A 42 9.44 -9.43 13.58
CA PHE A 42 9.43 -9.61 15.04
C PHE A 42 8.56 -10.78 15.52
N ILE A 43 7.44 -11.08 14.85
CA ILE A 43 6.45 -12.06 15.31
C ILE A 43 6.74 -13.45 14.74
N GLU A 44 6.97 -13.54 13.43
CA GLU A 44 7.24 -14.82 12.75
C GLU A 44 8.75 -15.12 12.68
N GLY A 45 9.63 -14.15 12.98
CA GLY A 45 11.08 -14.36 13.02
C GLY A 45 11.72 -14.53 11.64
N HIS A 46 11.03 -14.09 10.58
CA HIS A 46 11.52 -14.17 9.21
C HIS A 46 12.73 -13.25 9.00
N THR A 47 13.57 -13.55 8.01
CA THR A 47 14.61 -12.61 7.59
C THR A 47 13.98 -11.30 7.08
N PHE A 48 14.74 -10.19 7.08
CA PHE A 48 14.24 -8.92 6.57
C PHE A 48 13.77 -9.02 5.11
N MET A 49 14.45 -9.82 4.30
CA MET A 49 14.10 -10.06 2.90
C MET A 49 12.77 -10.80 2.78
N GLU A 50 12.59 -11.90 3.50
CA GLU A 50 11.33 -12.68 3.51
C GLU A 50 10.17 -11.86 4.07
N SER A 51 10.42 -11.07 5.12
CA SER A 51 9.43 -10.17 5.72
C SER A 51 8.98 -9.09 4.73
N SER A 52 9.91 -8.56 3.93
CA SER A 52 9.63 -7.58 2.88
C SER A 52 8.81 -8.18 1.75
N LEU A 53 9.18 -9.37 1.28
CA LEU A 53 8.44 -10.10 0.24
C LEU A 53 7.02 -10.42 0.71
N ASN A 54 6.85 -10.91 1.94
CA ASN A 54 5.54 -11.24 2.50
C ASN A 54 4.66 -10.01 2.71
N ALA A 55 5.23 -8.88 3.16
CA ALA A 55 4.48 -7.64 3.26
C ALA A 55 4.02 -7.13 1.88
N ILE A 56 4.86 -7.22 0.85
CA ILE A 56 4.51 -6.83 -0.53
C ILE A 56 3.46 -7.79 -1.12
N SER A 57 3.62 -9.10 -0.92
CA SER A 57 2.62 -10.11 -1.35
C SER A 57 1.26 -9.81 -0.73
N MET A 58 1.23 -9.54 0.57
CA MET A 58 0.01 -9.21 1.29
C MET A 58 -0.66 -7.94 0.76
N LEU A 59 0.13 -6.91 0.44
CA LEU A 59 -0.35 -5.63 -0.08
C LEU A 59 -0.83 -5.72 -1.54
N SER A 60 -0.30 -6.69 -2.30
CA SER A 60 -0.74 -7.01 -3.67
C SER A 60 -1.90 -8.02 -3.72
N GLY A 61 -2.37 -8.50 -2.56
CA GLY A 61 -3.44 -9.51 -2.46
C GLY A 61 -2.99 -10.92 -2.84
N GLN A 62 -1.68 -11.16 -2.96
CA GLN A 62 -1.09 -12.47 -3.12
C GLN A 62 -1.03 -13.20 -1.77
N PRO A 63 -1.08 -14.55 -1.77
CA PRO A 63 -0.90 -15.32 -0.55
C PRO A 63 0.51 -15.10 0.04
N VAL A 64 0.61 -15.19 1.36
CA VAL A 64 1.87 -15.10 2.10
C VAL A 64 2.47 -16.48 2.29
N GLU A 65 3.76 -16.63 1.97
CA GLU A 65 4.50 -17.89 2.10
C GLU A 65 5.81 -17.67 2.87
N PRO A 66 6.13 -18.51 3.89
CA PRO A 66 5.26 -19.51 4.51
C PRO A 66 4.07 -18.87 5.26
N ALA A 67 2.97 -19.62 5.38
CA ALA A 67 1.80 -19.17 6.11
C ALA A 67 2.16 -18.93 7.60
N PRO A 68 1.64 -17.87 8.24
CA PRO A 68 1.98 -17.53 9.62
C PRO A 68 1.68 -18.70 10.56
N ALA A 69 2.71 -19.22 11.21
CA ALA A 69 2.61 -20.39 12.06
C ALA A 69 1.98 -20.04 13.41
N THR A 70 2.20 -18.80 13.87
CA THR A 70 1.77 -18.35 15.20
C THR A 70 0.31 -17.87 15.22
N PRO A 71 -0.45 -18.10 16.31
CA PRO A 71 -1.80 -17.53 16.47
C PRO A 71 -1.78 -15.99 16.45
N THR A 72 -0.74 -15.39 17.02
CA THR A 72 -0.54 -13.92 17.06
C THR A 72 -0.24 -13.35 15.68
N GLY A 73 0.60 -14.02 14.88
CA GLY A 73 0.89 -13.63 13.50
C GLY A 73 -0.33 -13.72 12.59
N ARG A 74 -1.20 -14.71 12.81
CA ARG A 74 -2.50 -14.81 12.12
C ARG A 74 -3.45 -13.64 12.43
N PHE A 75 -3.54 -13.23 13.69
CA PHE A 75 -4.36 -12.08 14.08
C PHE A 75 -3.81 -10.77 13.48
N PHE A 76 -2.50 -10.55 13.60
CA PHE A 76 -1.82 -9.41 13.01
C PHE A 76 -1.99 -9.33 11.49
N TYR A 77 -1.87 -10.47 10.80
CA TYR A 77 -2.11 -10.59 9.36
C TYR A 77 -3.55 -10.15 8.99
N CYS A 78 -4.56 -10.63 9.70
CA CYS A 78 -5.96 -10.29 9.40
C CYS A 78 -6.26 -8.79 9.56
N ASP A 79 -5.79 -8.17 10.64
CA ASP A 79 -6.00 -6.73 10.87
C ASP A 79 -5.31 -5.88 9.80
N LEU A 80 -4.07 -6.22 9.46
CA LEU A 80 -3.27 -5.45 8.51
C LEU A 80 -3.79 -5.62 7.07
N TRP A 81 -4.25 -6.83 6.72
CA TRP A 81 -4.89 -7.10 5.43
C TRP A 81 -6.25 -6.40 5.29
N PHE A 82 -7.02 -6.31 6.39
CA PHE A 82 -8.28 -5.54 6.40
C PHE A 82 -8.02 -4.05 6.19
N VAL A 83 -7.06 -3.47 6.91
CA VAL A 83 -6.69 -2.06 6.77
C VAL A 83 -6.15 -1.76 5.36
N SER A 84 -5.28 -2.62 4.81
CA SER A 84 -4.76 -2.43 3.45
C SER A 84 -5.87 -2.54 2.40
N SER A 85 -6.81 -3.47 2.57
CA SER A 85 -7.94 -3.65 1.64
C SER A 85 -8.92 -2.48 1.67
N VAL A 86 -9.25 -1.96 2.86
CA VAL A 86 -10.15 -0.80 3.03
C VAL A 86 -9.49 0.47 2.47
N CYS A 87 -8.21 0.72 2.75
CA CYS A 87 -7.49 1.84 2.15
C CYS A 87 -7.46 1.77 0.62
N PHE A 88 -7.22 0.57 0.05
CA PHE A 88 -7.21 0.41 -1.41
C PHE A 88 -8.60 0.65 -2.04
N LEU A 89 -9.68 0.24 -1.36
CA LEU A 89 -11.05 0.49 -1.78
C LEU A 89 -11.40 1.99 -1.79
N PHE A 90 -10.91 2.76 -0.81
CA PHE A 90 -11.08 4.21 -0.76
C PHE A 90 -10.34 4.94 -1.89
N TYR A 91 -9.11 4.53 -2.23
CA TYR A 91 -8.33 5.15 -3.32
C TYR A 91 -8.82 4.80 -4.74
N ARG A 92 -9.71 3.82 -4.90
CA ARG A 92 -10.26 3.41 -6.20
C ARG A 92 -11.58 4.11 -6.57
N LEU A 93 -12.18 4.85 -5.63
CA LEU A 93 -13.46 5.52 -5.80
C LEU A 93 -13.36 7.02 -6.15
N ASP A 94 -12.14 7.59 -6.21
CA ASP A 94 -11.84 8.92 -6.76
C ASP A 94 -11.19 8.82 -8.14
#